data_AF-X1GF80-F1
#
_entry.id   AF-X1GF80-F1
#
_cell.length_a   1.000
_cell.length_b   1.000
_cell.length_c   1.000
_cell.angle_alpha   90.00
_cell.angle_beta   90.00
_cell.angle_gamma   90.00
#
_symmetry.space_group_name_H-M   'P 1'
#
loop_
_entity.id
_entity.type
_entity.pdbx_description
1 polymer ?
#
loop_
_entity_poly.entity_id
_entity_poly.type
_entity_poly.pdbx_seq_one_letter_code
_entity_poly.pdbx_strand_id
1 'polypeptide(L)'
;MNIGFISTRLAGTDGVSLEAAKWAKVLEDEGHRCFYMAGEFDKDKPKERSLLVKEAHFEHPLVQETSRGCFGIKIREPSITKKIQQIKDKLKKHIYEFIRSFKIDLLVPENALAIPLNIPLGLAITETVAETGIPTIAHHHDFFWERKRFLTNAVWDYLNMAFPPHLPSIQHVVINSSQDNQLSLRTGISATIIP
;
A
#
# COMPACT_ATOMS: atom_id res chain seq x y z
N MET A 1 17.63 -12.23 -2.90
CA MET A 1 16.38 -11.91 -3.64
C MET A 1 16.29 -10.41 -3.89
N ASN A 2 15.48 -10.00 -4.85
CA ASN A 2 15.09 -8.62 -5.09
C ASN A 2 13.75 -8.34 -4.40
N ILE A 3 13.74 -7.38 -3.46
CA ILE A 3 12.59 -7.05 -2.62
C ILE A 3 12.09 -5.67 -3.00
N GLY A 4 10.80 -5.56 -3.32
CA GLY A 4 10.17 -4.34 -3.81
C GLY A 4 9.28 -3.70 -2.76
N PHE A 5 9.69 -2.54 -2.24
CA PHE A 5 8.89 -1.72 -1.34
C PHE A 5 7.94 -0.82 -2.13
N ILE A 6 6.66 -0.80 -1.75
CA ILE A 6 5.65 0.06 -2.36
C ILE A 6 4.97 0.89 -1.27
N SER A 7 4.94 2.22 -1.42
CA SER A 7 4.23 3.12 -0.51
C SER A 7 3.64 4.31 -1.27
N THR A 8 2.75 5.05 -0.61
CA THR A 8 2.31 6.35 -1.12
C THR A 8 3.45 7.38 -1.11
N ARG A 9 4.34 7.29 -0.11
CA ARG A 9 5.51 8.16 0.08
C ARG A 9 6.62 7.40 0.82
N LEU A 10 7.87 7.61 0.43
CA LEU A 10 9.08 7.15 1.12
C LEU A 10 10.05 8.32 1.23
N ALA A 11 9.62 9.34 1.97
CA ALA A 11 10.31 10.62 2.09
C ALA A 11 10.02 11.29 3.44
N GLY A 12 11.00 12.02 3.97
CA GLY A 12 10.91 12.75 5.22
C GLY A 12 11.03 11.86 6.46
N THR A 13 10.60 12.40 7.60
CA THR A 13 10.75 11.79 8.93
C THR A 13 9.46 11.19 9.47
N ASP A 14 8.50 10.86 8.60
CA ASP A 14 7.29 10.16 9.04
C ASP A 14 7.59 8.70 9.42
N GLY A 15 6.76 8.15 10.32
CA GLY A 15 6.99 6.81 10.86
C GLY A 15 7.09 5.72 9.79
N VAL A 16 6.28 5.78 8.73
CA VAL A 16 6.29 4.75 7.67
C VAL A 16 7.60 4.80 6.88
N SER A 17 8.06 6.01 6.52
CA SER A 17 9.34 6.19 5.82
C SER A 17 10.53 5.68 6.64
N LEU A 18 10.54 5.95 7.95
CA LEU A 18 11.61 5.49 8.85
C LEU A 18 11.60 3.97 9.05
N GLU A 19 10.43 3.36 9.26
CA GLU A 19 10.32 1.92 9.42
C GLU A 19 10.65 1.16 8.14
N ALA A 20 10.19 1.65 6.97
CA ALA A 20 10.56 1.07 5.68
C ALA A 20 12.08 1.10 5.46
N ALA A 21 12.77 2.16 5.90
CA ALA A 21 14.22 2.26 5.82
C ALA A 21 14.92 1.25 6.75
N LYS A 22 14.41 1.04 7.97
CA LYS A 22 14.94 0.03 8.91
C LYS A 22 14.79 -1.38 8.34
N TRP A 23 13.61 -1.72 7.83
CA TRP A 23 13.34 -3.01 7.19
C TRP A 23 14.25 -3.24 5.99
N ALA A 24 14.35 -2.25 5.10
CA ALA A 24 15.24 -2.34 3.94
C ALA A 24 16.70 -2.57 4.36
N LYS A 25 17.18 -1.89 5.42
CA LYS A 25 18.54 -2.05 5.94
C LYS A 25 18.80 -3.46 6.46
N VAL A 26 17.89 -4.02 7.28
CA VAL A 26 18.01 -5.39 7.78
C VAL A 26 18.03 -6.40 6.63
N LEU A 27 17.15 -6.25 5.65
CA LEU A 27 17.10 -7.14 4.48
C LEU A 27 18.36 -7.03 3.61
N GLU A 28 18.91 -5.83 3.45
CA GLU A 28 20.18 -5.62 2.73
C GLU A 28 21.36 -6.25 3.49
N ASP A 29 21.38 -6.17 4.82
CA ASP A 29 22.40 -6.80 5.66
C ASP A 29 22.35 -8.34 5.59
N GLU A 30 21.16 -8.91 5.39
CA GLU A 30 20.95 -10.33 5.09
C GLU A 30 21.25 -10.71 3.61
N GLY A 31 21.78 -9.77 2.81
CA GLY A 31 22.23 -10.03 1.43
C GLY A 31 21.14 -9.90 0.36
N HIS A 32 19.97 -9.35 0.68
CA HIS A 32 18.94 -9.03 -0.30
C HIS A 32 19.19 -7.66 -0.97
N ARG A 33 18.48 -7.40 -2.07
CA ARG A 33 18.52 -6.11 -2.78
C ARG A 33 17.16 -5.44 -2.69
N CYS A 34 17.11 -4.25 -2.13
CA CYS A 34 15.88 -3.49 -1.97
C CYS A 34 15.68 -2.48 -3.11
N PHE A 35 14.45 -2.44 -3.65
CA PHE A 35 13.96 -1.57 -4.71
C PHE A 35 12.69 -0.86 -4.24
N TYR A 36 12.38 0.30 -4.81
CA TYR A 36 11.34 1.17 -4.26
C TYR A 36 10.40 1.70 -5.35
N MET A 37 9.10 1.72 -5.08
CA MET A 37 8.10 2.43 -5.87
C MET A 37 7.25 3.31 -4.95
N ALA A 38 7.21 4.61 -5.21
CA ALA A 38 6.42 5.54 -4.40
C ALA A 38 6.02 6.81 -5.17
N GLY A 39 5.13 7.59 -4.57
CA GLY A 39 4.70 8.90 -5.08
C GLY A 39 5.70 10.02 -4.85
N GLU A 40 6.60 9.83 -3.88
CA GLU A 40 7.64 10.79 -3.50
C GLU A 40 8.78 10.04 -2.81
N PHE A 41 10.01 10.52 -3.02
CA PHE A 41 11.25 10.02 -2.43
C PHE A 41 12.09 11.17 -1.88
N ASP A 42 12.85 10.90 -0.82
CA ASP A 42 13.94 11.79 -0.42
C ASP A 42 15.02 11.91 -1.51
N LYS A 43 15.75 13.02 -1.51
CA LYS A 43 16.75 13.35 -2.54
C LYS A 43 17.91 12.36 -2.62
N ASP A 44 18.21 11.69 -1.51
CA ASP A 44 19.28 10.71 -1.35
C ASP A 44 18.85 9.27 -1.71
N LYS A 45 17.57 9.05 -2.04
CA LYS A 45 17.09 7.74 -2.48
C LYS A 45 17.74 7.34 -3.81
N PRO A 46 18.28 6.11 -3.94
CA PRO A 46 19.01 5.67 -5.14
C PRO A 46 18.10 5.60 -6.37
N LYS A 47 18.40 6.39 -7.39
CA LYS A 47 17.57 6.49 -8.62
C LYS A 47 17.54 5.19 -9.42
N GLU A 48 18.63 4.44 -9.44
CA GLU A 48 18.77 3.19 -10.19
C GLU A 48 17.95 2.05 -9.58
N ARG A 49 17.45 2.23 -8.35
CA ARG A 49 16.63 1.25 -7.62
C ARG A 49 15.25 1.78 -7.27
N SER A 50 14.83 2.90 -7.86
CA SER A 50 13.60 3.58 -7.50
C SER A 50 12.75 3.94 -8.73
N LEU A 51 11.45 3.67 -8.65
CA LEU A 51 10.45 4.07 -9.64
C LEU A 51 9.52 5.11 -9.02
N LEU A 52 9.64 6.36 -9.46
CA LEU A 52 8.77 7.45 -9.02
C LEU A 52 7.47 7.44 -9.82
N VAL A 53 6.33 7.31 -9.13
CA VAL A 53 5.00 7.30 -9.74
C VAL A 53 4.13 8.32 -9.01
N LYS A 54 4.05 9.54 -9.52
CA LYS A 54 3.42 10.68 -8.83
C LYS A 54 1.98 10.38 -8.38
N GLU A 55 1.23 9.61 -9.17
CA GLU A 55 -0.14 9.18 -8.84
C GLU A 55 -0.24 8.25 -7.63
N ALA A 56 0.86 7.66 -7.15
CA ALA A 56 0.90 6.90 -5.91
C ALA A 56 0.85 7.83 -4.68
N HIS A 57 1.22 9.10 -4.82
CA HIS A 57 1.18 10.05 -3.71
C HIS A 57 -0.27 10.39 -3.33
N PHE A 58 -0.57 10.40 -2.03
CA PHE A 58 -1.92 10.68 -1.54
C PHE A 58 -2.36 12.13 -1.79
N GLU A 59 -1.42 13.07 -1.96
CA GLU A 59 -1.71 14.47 -2.32
C GLU A 59 -1.82 14.70 -3.83
N HIS A 60 -1.65 13.66 -4.65
CA HIS A 60 -1.83 13.82 -6.09
C HIS A 60 -3.25 14.34 -6.40
N PRO A 61 -3.44 15.37 -7.26
CA PRO A 61 -4.74 16.03 -7.42
C PRO A 61 -5.90 15.07 -7.76
N LEU A 62 -5.63 14.08 -8.62
CA LEU A 62 -6.62 13.07 -8.99
C LEU A 62 -6.99 12.13 -7.82
N VAL A 63 -6.05 11.85 -6.91
CA VAL A 63 -6.27 11.02 -5.72
C VAL A 63 -7.05 11.81 -4.66
N GLN A 64 -6.72 13.09 -4.48
CA GLN A 64 -7.48 13.99 -3.61
C GLN A 64 -8.92 14.18 -4.08
N GLU A 65 -9.16 14.21 -5.38
CA GLU A 65 -10.49 14.26 -5.96
C GLU A 65 -11.30 12.99 -5.65
N THR A 66 -10.73 11.80 -5.87
CA THR A 66 -11.43 10.55 -5.56
C THR A 66 -11.67 10.41 -4.05
N SER A 67 -10.69 10.77 -3.22
CA SER A 67 -10.81 10.76 -1.76
C SER A 67 -11.98 11.61 -1.26
N ARG A 68 -12.10 12.86 -1.75
CA ARG A 68 -13.23 13.75 -1.44
C ARG A 68 -14.58 13.20 -1.92
N GLY A 69 -14.59 12.48 -3.03
CA GLY A 69 -15.78 11.80 -3.54
C GLY A 69 -16.12 10.46 -2.85
N CYS A 70 -15.35 10.04 -1.84
CA CYS A 70 -15.53 8.75 -1.17
C CYS A 70 -15.76 8.87 0.34
N PHE A 71 -15.10 9.82 1.01
CA PHE A 71 -15.15 9.96 2.47
C PHE A 71 -16.03 11.13 2.91
N GLY A 72 -16.67 10.99 4.08
CA GLY A 72 -17.63 11.97 4.60
C GLY A 72 -19.03 11.89 3.98
N ILE A 73 -19.22 10.99 3.01
CA ILE A 73 -20.48 10.77 2.30
C ILE A 73 -20.86 9.28 2.32
N LYS A 74 -22.12 8.95 2.01
CA LYS A 74 -22.63 7.55 2.01
C LYS A 74 -22.86 6.97 0.61
N ILE A 75 -22.99 7.81 -0.41
CA ILE A 75 -23.25 7.41 -1.80
C ILE A 75 -22.27 8.20 -2.68
N ARG A 76 -21.51 7.49 -3.52
CA ARG A 76 -20.56 8.08 -4.47
C ARG A 76 -21.20 8.17 -5.86
N GLU A 77 -20.78 9.15 -6.63
CA GLU A 77 -21.21 9.26 -8.02
C GLU A 77 -20.54 8.19 -8.91
N PRO A 78 -21.20 7.74 -10.01
CA PRO A 78 -20.57 6.85 -10.99
C PRO A 78 -19.27 7.40 -11.59
N SER A 79 -19.16 8.73 -11.69
CA SER A 79 -17.96 9.45 -12.13
C SER A 79 -16.73 9.13 -11.25
N ILE A 80 -16.93 9.04 -9.93
CA ILE A 80 -15.87 8.72 -8.95
C ILE A 80 -15.41 7.28 -9.14
N THR A 81 -16.33 6.32 -9.30
CA THR A 81 -16.00 4.92 -9.61
C THR A 81 -15.13 4.83 -10.87
N LYS A 82 -15.56 5.49 -11.97
CA LYS A 82 -14.81 5.51 -13.23
C LYS A 82 -13.40 6.06 -13.03
N LYS A 83 -13.26 7.14 -12.25
CA LYS A 83 -11.98 7.79 -11.98
C LYS A 83 -11.04 6.92 -11.13
N ILE A 84 -11.57 6.26 -10.11
CA ILE A 84 -10.81 5.29 -9.30
C ILE A 84 -10.25 4.19 -10.19
N GLN A 85 -11.08 3.59 -11.05
CA GLN A 85 -10.64 2.53 -11.96
C GLN A 85 -9.55 3.01 -12.93
N GLN A 86 -9.70 4.21 -13.52
CA GLN A 86 -8.69 4.78 -14.41
C GLN A 86 -7.34 5.01 -13.73
N ILE A 87 -7.31 5.53 -12.50
CA ILE A 87 -6.07 5.73 -11.74
C ILE A 87 -5.48 4.37 -11.36
N LYS A 88 -6.31 3.43 -10.90
CA LYS A 88 -5.91 2.07 -10.53
C LYS A 88 -5.27 1.34 -11.71
N ASP A 89 -5.85 1.39 -12.91
CA ASP A 89 -5.30 0.73 -14.10
C ASP A 89 -3.92 1.29 -14.48
N LYS A 90 -3.68 2.59 -14.29
CA LYS A 90 -2.36 3.20 -14.49
C LYS A 90 -1.37 2.74 -13.43
N LEU A 91 -1.74 2.79 -12.16
CA LEU A 91 -0.90 2.33 -11.06
C LEU A 91 -0.55 0.85 -11.22
N LYS A 92 -1.52 0.01 -11.58
CA LYS A 92 -1.32 -1.42 -11.81
C LYS A 92 -0.28 -1.66 -12.90
N LYS A 93 -0.34 -0.93 -14.02
CA LYS A 93 0.69 -0.99 -15.08
C LYS A 93 2.09 -0.67 -14.54
N HIS A 94 2.21 0.36 -13.69
CA HIS A 94 3.49 0.69 -13.06
C HIS A 94 3.97 -0.37 -12.07
N ILE A 95 3.07 -1.02 -11.33
CA ILE A 95 3.45 -2.13 -10.43
C ILE A 95 3.96 -3.32 -11.25
N TYR A 96 3.28 -3.68 -12.35
CA TYR A 96 3.76 -4.72 -13.27
C TYR A 96 5.12 -4.36 -13.89
N GLU A 97 5.31 -3.11 -14.29
CA GLU A 97 6.60 -2.61 -14.79
C GLU A 97 7.68 -2.69 -13.71
N PHE A 98 7.38 -2.26 -12.49
CA PHE A 98 8.28 -2.32 -11.34
C PHE A 98 8.75 -3.75 -11.06
N ILE A 99 7.80 -4.70 -10.99
CA ILE A 99 8.09 -6.12 -10.78
C ILE A 99 8.98 -6.66 -11.91
N ARG A 100 8.63 -6.40 -13.17
CA ARG A 100 9.37 -6.93 -14.32
C ARG A 100 10.76 -6.32 -14.46
N SER A 101 10.87 -5.00 -14.38
CA SER A 101 12.12 -4.26 -14.63
C SER A 101 13.16 -4.53 -13.57
N PHE A 102 12.75 -4.63 -12.30
CA PHE A 102 13.65 -4.94 -11.20
C PHE A 102 13.69 -6.43 -10.83
N LYS A 103 12.93 -7.28 -11.54
CA LYS A 103 12.81 -8.72 -11.29
C LYS A 103 12.51 -8.98 -9.81
N ILE A 104 11.44 -8.36 -9.31
CA ILE A 104 11.06 -8.42 -7.90
C ILE A 104 10.57 -9.83 -7.56
N ASP A 105 11.14 -10.42 -6.52
CA ASP A 105 10.79 -11.75 -6.00
C ASP A 105 9.76 -11.68 -4.85
N LEU A 106 9.74 -10.55 -4.12
CA LEU A 106 8.90 -10.32 -2.93
C LEU A 106 8.46 -8.85 -2.89
N LEU A 107 7.18 -8.59 -2.65
CA LEU A 107 6.66 -7.24 -2.40
C LEU A 107 6.52 -6.94 -0.91
N VAL A 108 6.80 -5.69 -0.54
CA VAL A 108 6.55 -5.13 0.80
C VAL A 108 5.75 -3.82 0.67
N PRO A 109 4.41 -3.89 0.62
CA PRO A 109 3.57 -2.71 0.72
C PRO A 109 3.68 -2.11 2.12
N GLU A 110 4.15 -0.87 2.21
CA GLU A 110 4.30 -0.12 3.45
C GLU A 110 3.07 0.75 3.68
N ASN A 111 2.21 0.31 4.60
CA ASN A 111 0.94 0.94 5.02
C ASN A 111 -0.10 1.20 3.90
N ALA A 112 0.23 0.94 2.63
CA ALA A 112 -0.62 1.20 1.47
C ALA A 112 -1.85 0.29 1.40
N LEU A 113 -1.85 -0.83 2.13
CA LEU A 113 -2.95 -1.78 2.26
C LEU A 113 -3.68 -1.67 3.62
N ALA A 114 -3.36 -0.69 4.45
CA ALA A 114 -3.97 -0.54 5.77
C ALA A 114 -4.84 0.73 5.86
N ILE A 115 -4.36 1.79 5.21
CA ILE A 115 -4.99 3.12 5.21
C ILE A 115 -5.33 3.54 3.78
N PRO A 116 -6.61 3.86 3.47
CA PRO A 116 -7.06 4.21 2.12
C PRO A 116 -6.78 5.68 1.77
N LEU A 117 -5.56 6.15 2.06
CA LEU A 117 -5.09 7.46 1.61
C LEU A 117 -5.02 7.54 0.08
N ASN A 118 -4.78 6.41 -0.58
CA ASN A 118 -4.84 6.25 -2.02
C ASN A 118 -5.59 4.93 -2.36
N ILE A 119 -6.93 5.00 -2.44
CA ILE A 119 -7.78 3.83 -2.77
C ILE A 119 -7.32 3.16 -4.08
N PRO A 120 -7.07 3.90 -5.19
CA PRO A 120 -6.56 3.30 -6.41
C PRO A 120 -5.26 2.48 -6.24
N LEU A 121 -4.32 2.93 -5.40
CA LEU A 121 -3.08 2.22 -5.14
C LEU A 121 -3.31 0.90 -4.41
N GLY A 122 -4.11 0.91 -3.34
CA GLY A 122 -4.42 -0.32 -2.59
C GLY A 122 -5.13 -1.36 -3.47
N LEU A 123 -6.06 -0.92 -4.32
CA LEU A 123 -6.72 -1.78 -5.31
C LEU A 123 -5.71 -2.34 -6.34
N ALA A 124 -4.82 -1.49 -6.86
CA ALA A 124 -3.82 -1.91 -7.85
C ALA A 124 -2.85 -2.95 -7.28
N ILE A 125 -2.35 -2.74 -6.06
CA ILE A 125 -1.48 -3.71 -5.36
C ILE A 125 -2.24 -5.03 -5.16
N THR A 126 -3.46 -4.96 -4.63
CA THR A 126 -4.30 -6.13 -4.36
C THR A 126 -4.55 -6.96 -5.62
N GLU A 127 -4.97 -6.31 -6.72
CA GLU A 127 -5.20 -6.99 -7.99
C GLU A 127 -3.90 -7.61 -8.53
N THR A 128 -2.77 -6.89 -8.52
CA THR A 128 -1.50 -7.46 -8.98
C THR A 128 -1.07 -8.68 -8.17
N VAL A 129 -1.22 -8.63 -6.84
CA VAL A 129 -0.85 -9.78 -5.98
C VAL A 129 -1.76 -10.98 -6.25
N ALA A 130 -3.07 -10.76 -6.42
CA ALA A 130 -4.02 -11.82 -6.75
C ALA A 130 -3.77 -12.43 -8.16
N GLU A 131 -3.40 -11.60 -9.13
CA GLU A 131 -3.16 -12.01 -10.52
C GLU A 131 -1.83 -12.76 -10.70
N THR A 132 -0.80 -12.39 -9.93
CA THR A 132 0.56 -12.92 -10.10
C THR A 132 0.93 -13.98 -9.06
N GLY A 133 0.25 -14.01 -7.92
CA GLY A 133 0.64 -14.82 -6.77
C GLY A 133 1.98 -14.43 -6.16
N ILE A 134 2.52 -13.24 -6.49
CA ILE A 134 3.83 -12.80 -5.98
C ILE A 134 3.82 -12.81 -4.44
N PRO A 135 4.83 -13.45 -3.80
CA PRO A 135 4.97 -13.39 -2.36
C PRO A 135 4.95 -11.95 -1.88
N THR A 136 4.21 -11.69 -0.81
CA THR A 136 4.01 -10.33 -0.30
C THR A 136 4.02 -10.32 1.22
N ILE A 137 4.74 -9.37 1.82
CA ILE A 137 4.65 -9.04 3.25
C ILE A 137 4.00 -7.67 3.36
N ALA A 138 2.74 -7.62 3.77
CA ALA A 138 2.02 -6.36 3.95
C ALA A 138 2.28 -5.83 5.37
N HIS A 139 3.00 -4.73 5.47
CA HIS A 139 3.41 -4.11 6.74
C HIS A 139 2.45 -2.96 7.09
N HIS A 140 1.66 -3.17 8.16
CA HIS A 140 0.60 -2.27 8.58
C HIS A 140 1.01 -1.50 9.83
N HIS A 141 1.03 -0.18 9.73
CA HIS A 141 1.40 0.72 10.83
C HIS A 141 0.18 1.16 11.63
N ASP A 142 -0.96 1.26 10.95
CA ASP A 142 -2.26 1.59 11.50
C ASP A 142 -3.37 1.21 10.50
N PHE A 143 -4.60 1.05 10.96
CA PHE A 143 -5.71 0.68 10.09
C PHE A 143 -6.76 1.77 9.94
N PHE A 144 -7.51 1.74 8.84
CA PHE A 144 -8.52 2.76 8.56
C PHE A 144 -9.59 2.90 9.64
N TRP A 145 -9.95 1.80 10.32
CA TRP A 145 -10.94 1.82 11.41
C TRP A 145 -10.45 2.56 12.66
N GLU A 146 -9.15 2.84 12.77
CA GLU A 146 -8.57 3.62 13.86
C GLU A 146 -8.73 5.14 13.61
N ARG A 147 -9.06 5.56 12.37
CA ARG A 147 -9.19 6.97 12.00
C ARG A 147 -10.63 7.34 11.66
N LYS A 148 -11.24 8.19 12.50
CA LYS A 148 -12.63 8.66 12.34
C LYS A 148 -12.99 9.14 10.93
N ARG A 149 -12.05 9.80 10.22
CA ARG A 149 -12.27 10.33 8.86
C ARG A 149 -12.64 9.28 7.82
N PHE A 150 -12.33 8.00 8.04
CA PHE A 150 -12.61 6.91 7.10
C PHE A 150 -13.89 6.12 7.42
N LEU A 151 -14.49 6.34 8.60
CA LEU A 151 -15.63 5.55 9.06
C LEU A 151 -16.94 5.90 8.34
N THR A 152 -17.14 7.17 7.97
CA THR A 152 -18.21 7.58 7.07
C THR A 152 -17.69 7.58 5.64
N ASN A 153 -18.10 6.60 4.85
CA ASN A 153 -17.62 6.46 3.48
C ASN A 153 -18.66 5.82 2.56
N ALA A 154 -18.45 6.01 1.26
CA ALA A 154 -19.24 5.45 0.16
C ALA A 154 -18.49 4.35 -0.60
N VAL A 155 -17.48 3.72 0.03
CA VAL A 155 -16.50 2.82 -0.62
C VAL A 155 -16.20 1.56 0.19
N TRP A 156 -17.16 1.09 0.99
CA TRP A 156 -17.01 -0.15 1.75
C TRP A 156 -16.68 -1.37 0.87
N ASP A 157 -17.15 -1.38 -0.38
CA ASP A 157 -16.76 -2.37 -1.38
C ASP A 157 -15.25 -2.39 -1.66
N TYR A 158 -14.59 -1.22 -1.71
CA TYR A 158 -13.13 -1.16 -1.87
C TYR A 158 -12.37 -1.40 -0.57
N LEU A 159 -12.89 -0.94 0.57
CA LEU A 159 -12.25 -1.18 1.87
C LEU A 159 -12.22 -2.68 2.20
N ASN A 160 -13.33 -3.37 1.99
CA ASN A 160 -13.43 -4.82 2.21
C ASN A 160 -12.58 -5.62 1.21
N MET A 161 -12.35 -5.08 0.01
CA MET A 161 -11.54 -5.74 -1.02
C MET A 161 -10.03 -5.61 -0.73
N ALA A 162 -9.56 -4.44 -0.29
CA ALA A 162 -8.14 -4.08 -0.39
C ALA A 162 -7.52 -3.47 0.88
N PHE A 163 -8.24 -3.33 1.99
CA PHE A 163 -7.73 -2.61 3.17
C PHE A 163 -7.96 -3.35 4.50
N PRO A 164 -7.20 -4.42 4.82
CA PRO A 164 -6.25 -5.12 3.94
C PRO A 164 -6.90 -6.29 3.18
N PRO A 165 -6.33 -6.74 2.06
CA PRO A 165 -6.83 -7.89 1.32
C PRO A 165 -6.49 -9.21 2.01
N HIS A 166 -7.41 -10.17 2.01
CA HIS A 166 -7.18 -11.53 2.54
C HIS A 166 -6.77 -12.48 1.41
N LEU A 167 -5.49 -12.47 1.02
CA LEU A 167 -4.95 -13.31 -0.05
C LEU A 167 -3.90 -14.30 0.49
N PRO A 168 -3.84 -15.54 -0.01
CA PRO A 168 -2.95 -16.57 0.51
C PRO A 168 -1.46 -16.28 0.29
N SER A 169 -1.12 -15.43 -0.69
CA SER A 169 0.26 -14.99 -0.97
C SER A 169 0.72 -13.85 -0.08
N ILE A 170 -0.13 -13.32 0.80
CA ILE A 170 0.18 -12.21 1.69
C ILE A 170 0.39 -12.71 3.11
N GLN A 171 1.54 -12.38 3.68
CA GLN A 171 1.78 -12.40 5.12
C GLN A 171 1.54 -11.00 5.68
N HIS A 172 0.69 -10.89 6.69
CA HIS A 172 0.37 -9.61 7.31
C HIS A 172 1.28 -9.40 8.52
N VAL A 173 1.84 -8.20 8.62
CA VAL A 173 2.69 -7.78 9.73
C VAL A 173 2.12 -6.53 10.35
N VAL A 174 2.07 -6.49 11.68
CA VAL A 174 1.57 -5.37 12.47
C VAL A 174 2.59 -4.99 13.54
N ILE A 175 2.52 -3.77 14.05
CA ILE A 175 3.52 -3.24 14.99
C ILE A 175 3.19 -3.48 16.47
N ASN A 176 1.98 -3.96 16.77
CA ASN A 176 1.58 -4.27 18.15
C ASN A 176 0.44 -5.30 18.25
N SER A 177 0.26 -5.86 19.45
CA SER A 177 -0.76 -6.87 19.73
C SER A 177 -2.20 -6.36 19.65
N SER A 178 -2.45 -5.06 19.88
CA SER A 178 -3.78 -4.49 19.70
C SER A 178 -4.21 -4.54 18.23
N GLN A 179 -3.28 -4.26 17.31
CA GLN A 179 -3.52 -4.35 15.88
C GLN A 179 -3.74 -5.77 15.41
N ASP A 180 -2.94 -6.73 15.88
CA ASP A 180 -3.13 -8.16 15.57
C ASP A 180 -4.53 -8.65 15.98
N ASN A 181 -4.93 -8.33 17.22
CA ASN A 181 -6.26 -8.66 17.73
C ASN A 181 -7.39 -8.03 16.90
N GLN A 182 -7.26 -6.74 16.54
CA GLN A 182 -8.29 -6.04 15.78
C GLN A 182 -8.37 -6.53 14.33
N LEU A 183 -7.23 -6.82 13.70
CA LEU A 183 -7.17 -7.36 12.36
C LEU A 183 -7.85 -8.74 12.33
N SER A 184 -7.44 -9.65 13.23
CA SER A 184 -8.03 -10.98 13.38
C SER A 184 -9.55 -10.92 13.58
N LEU A 185 -10.03 -10.05 14.48
CA LEU A 185 -11.45 -9.89 14.78
C LEU A 185 -12.28 -9.40 13.58
N ARG A 186 -11.72 -8.48 12.78
CA ARG A 186 -12.48 -7.78 11.73
C ARG A 186 -12.44 -8.50 10.38
N THR A 187 -11.34 -9.18 10.08
CA THR A 187 -11.08 -9.73 8.73
C THR A 187 -10.77 -11.22 8.74
N GLY A 188 -10.57 -11.83 9.91
CA GLY A 188 -10.12 -13.21 10.04
C GLY A 188 -8.66 -13.44 9.65
N ILE A 189 -7.87 -12.36 9.50
CA ILE A 189 -6.46 -12.43 9.12
C ILE A 189 -5.59 -12.50 10.38
N SER A 190 -4.73 -13.50 10.46
CA SER A 190 -3.65 -13.57 11.45
C SER A 190 -2.47 -12.72 10.99
N ALA A 191 -1.82 -12.01 11.91
CA ALA A 191 -0.58 -11.28 11.62
C ALA A 191 0.59 -11.73 12.50
N THR A 192 1.79 -11.44 12.01
CA THR A 192 3.01 -11.49 12.83
C THR A 192 3.27 -10.12 13.42
N ILE A 193 3.59 -10.06 14.71
CA ILE A 193 3.92 -8.80 15.39
C ILE A 193 5.43 -8.53 15.23
N ILE A 194 5.78 -7.40 14.62
CA ILE A 194 7.16 -6.90 14.51
C ILE A 194 7.16 -5.43 14.99
N PRO A 195 7.62 -5.15 16.22
CA PRO A 195 7.59 -3.81 16.82
C PRO A 195 8.55 -2.79 16.20
#